data_AF-A0A7Y6QR75-F1
#
_entry.id   AF-A0A7Y6QR75-F1
#
_cell.length_a   1.000
_cell.length_b   1.000
_cell.length_c   1.000
_cell.angle_alpha   90.00
_cell.angle_beta   90.00
_cell.angle_gamma   90.00
#
_symmetry.space_group_name_H-M   'P 1'
#
loop_
_entity.id
_entity.type
_entity.pdbx_description
1 polymer ?
#
loop_
_entity_poly.entity_id
_entity_poly.type
_entity_poly.pdbx_seq_one_letter_code
_entity_poly.pdbx_strand_id
1 'polypeptide(L)'
;MKIHYLETWPRVGGVDYQARTISLQAILPAPGQQLSLAFALADSCQAGAVLHLLWQPPFSAENGWCEQPSELLQSFLVSAKVLRVVRDEESSSLPRCLHDVEIVSCEALFPVLKAQPEDAASWQLPKVLDTQTNPPQTFLTWEEVIWCGTAAIDGLTYIAASTAAEAYMELIVEEVDGQLFGLFCAHLDPGGASYRLGRRLLGGREERAVRLAMQTSRPLTDSCCPYLGV
;
A
#
# COMPACT_ATOMS: atom_id res chain seq x y z
N MET A 1 9.23 -7.83 -2.20
CA MET A 1 7.95 -8.59 -2.17
C MET A 1 6.85 -7.79 -2.87
N LYS A 2 6.06 -8.42 -3.77
CA LYS A 2 4.85 -7.79 -4.37
C LYS A 2 3.70 -7.88 -3.36
N ILE A 3 3.00 -6.77 -3.17
CA ILE A 3 1.67 -6.77 -2.53
C ILE A 3 0.65 -6.68 -3.66
N HIS A 4 -0.38 -7.53 -3.62
CA HIS A 4 -1.47 -7.55 -4.58
C HIS A 4 -2.52 -6.52 -4.19
N TYR A 5 -2.98 -5.74 -5.16
CA TYR A 5 -4.02 -4.75 -4.95
C TYR A 5 -5.37 -5.45 -4.83
N LEU A 6 -6.02 -5.28 -3.69
CA LEU A 6 -7.39 -5.70 -3.46
C LEU A 6 -8.30 -4.49 -3.67
N GLU A 7 -9.42 -4.66 -4.38
CA GLU A 7 -10.36 -3.53 -4.59
C GLU A 7 -10.93 -3.03 -3.26
N THR A 8 -11.37 -3.95 -2.40
CA THR A 8 -11.83 -3.65 -1.05
C THR A 8 -11.86 -4.92 -0.19
N TRP A 9 -11.66 -4.76 1.11
CA TRP A 9 -11.86 -5.85 2.06
C TRP A 9 -13.35 -6.05 2.34
N PRO A 10 -13.85 -7.30 2.36
CA PRO A 10 -15.23 -7.56 2.75
C PRO A 10 -15.47 -7.13 4.20
N ARG A 11 -16.60 -6.48 4.46
CA ARG A 11 -17.01 -6.13 5.83
C ARG A 11 -17.34 -7.39 6.63
N VAL A 12 -16.95 -7.39 7.90
CA VAL A 12 -17.24 -8.50 8.82
C VAL A 12 -18.70 -8.42 9.28
N GLY A 13 -19.44 -9.51 9.08
CA GLY A 13 -20.85 -9.59 9.49
C GLY A 13 -20.99 -9.48 11.01
N GLY A 14 -22.01 -8.74 11.47
CA GLY A 14 -22.30 -8.54 12.89
C GLY A 14 -21.49 -7.44 13.58
N VAL A 15 -20.57 -6.78 12.86
CA VAL A 15 -19.85 -5.59 13.37
C VAL A 15 -20.63 -4.33 13.02
N ASP A 16 -20.88 -3.48 14.02
CA ASP A 16 -21.40 -2.14 13.81
C ASP A 16 -20.26 -1.17 13.47
N TYR A 17 -20.07 -0.90 12.18
CA TYR A 17 -19.07 0.04 11.68
C TYR A 17 -19.42 1.51 11.95
N GLN A 18 -20.60 1.80 12.50
CA GLN A 18 -20.97 3.14 12.96
C GLN A 18 -20.76 3.34 14.46
N ALA A 19 -20.33 2.30 15.18
CA ALA A 19 -20.00 2.41 16.58
C ALA A 19 -18.86 3.42 16.80
N ARG A 20 -18.93 4.17 17.90
CA ARG A 20 -17.87 5.11 18.30
C ARG A 20 -16.50 4.44 18.45
N THR A 21 -16.50 3.17 18.84
CA THR A 21 -15.30 2.37 18.96
C THR A 21 -15.54 0.98 18.39
N ILE A 22 -14.67 0.55 17.50
CA ILE A 22 -14.68 -0.77 16.86
C ILE A 22 -13.47 -1.55 17.38
N SER A 23 -13.67 -2.78 17.83
CA SER A 23 -12.55 -3.66 18.19
C SER A 23 -11.78 -4.03 16.93
N LEU A 24 -10.48 -3.70 16.88
CA LEU A 24 -9.61 -4.03 15.75
C LEU A 24 -9.57 -5.54 15.52
N GLN A 25 -9.45 -6.33 16.59
CA GLN A 25 -9.43 -7.80 16.51
C GLN A 25 -10.72 -8.39 15.91
N ALA A 26 -11.86 -7.70 16.06
CA ALA A 26 -13.13 -8.17 15.51
C ALA A 26 -13.25 -7.98 13.98
N ILE A 27 -12.39 -7.16 13.38
CA ILE A 27 -12.42 -6.84 11.94
C ILE A 27 -11.21 -7.35 11.16
N LEU A 28 -10.22 -7.92 11.85
CA LEU A 28 -9.03 -8.48 11.21
C LEU A 28 -9.30 -9.86 10.58
N PRO A 29 -8.70 -10.16 9.42
CA PRO A 29 -8.66 -11.53 8.90
C PRO A 29 -7.90 -12.45 9.86
N ALA A 30 -8.44 -13.65 10.11
CA ALA A 30 -7.83 -14.64 11.00
C ALA A 30 -7.20 -15.80 10.23
N PRO A 31 -6.05 -16.36 10.65
CA PRO A 31 -5.50 -17.58 10.05
C PRO A 31 -6.52 -18.74 10.01
N GLY A 32 -6.61 -19.43 8.88
CA GLY A 32 -7.58 -20.48 8.59
C GLY A 32 -8.96 -19.97 8.15
N GLN A 33 -9.23 -18.66 8.21
CA GLN A 33 -10.46 -18.08 7.68
C GLN A 33 -10.49 -18.18 6.16
N GLN A 34 -11.65 -18.55 5.61
CA GLN A 34 -11.88 -18.51 4.17
C GLN A 34 -12.68 -17.26 3.78
N LEU A 35 -12.24 -16.59 2.73
CA LEU A 35 -12.84 -15.36 2.22
C LEU A 35 -12.92 -15.41 0.69
N SER A 36 -13.91 -14.72 0.12
CA SER A 36 -13.92 -14.42 -1.32
C SER A 36 -13.50 -12.96 -1.52
N LEU A 37 -12.43 -12.76 -2.27
CA LEU A 37 -11.78 -11.46 -2.46
C LEU A 37 -11.85 -11.04 -3.93
N ALA A 38 -12.15 -9.77 -4.19
CA ALA A 38 -12.30 -9.24 -5.55
C ALA A 38 -11.02 -8.54 -6.01
N PHE A 39 -10.52 -8.97 -7.18
CA PHE A 39 -9.36 -8.40 -7.83
C PHE A 39 -9.70 -7.94 -9.25
N ALA A 40 -8.98 -6.92 -9.72
CA ALA A 40 -8.99 -6.55 -11.12
C ALA A 40 -8.53 -7.75 -11.97
N LEU A 41 -9.12 -7.92 -13.17
CA LEU A 41 -8.78 -9.07 -14.04
C LEU A 41 -7.27 -9.18 -14.33
N ALA A 42 -6.59 -8.04 -14.46
CA ALA A 42 -5.15 -7.97 -14.70
C ALA A 42 -4.30 -8.57 -13.56
N ASP A 43 -4.84 -8.66 -12.35
CA ASP A 43 -4.20 -9.22 -11.16
C ASP A 43 -4.65 -10.65 -10.84
N SER A 44 -5.37 -11.31 -11.76
CA SER A 44 -5.80 -12.69 -11.58
C SER A 44 -4.63 -13.64 -11.32
N CYS A 45 -4.59 -14.21 -10.12
CA CYS A 45 -3.62 -15.23 -9.72
C CYS A 45 -4.16 -16.64 -9.92
N GLN A 46 -3.26 -17.65 -9.96
CA GLN A 46 -3.64 -19.05 -10.09
C GLN A 46 -4.01 -19.69 -8.75
N ALA A 47 -4.85 -20.72 -8.76
CA ALA A 47 -5.09 -21.55 -7.59
C ALA A 47 -3.76 -22.17 -7.09
N GLY A 48 -3.59 -22.22 -5.76
CA GLY A 48 -2.36 -22.62 -5.08
C GLY A 48 -1.35 -21.50 -4.87
N ALA A 49 -1.48 -20.35 -5.53
CA ALA A 49 -0.60 -19.20 -5.28
C ALA A 49 -0.81 -18.64 -3.87
N VAL A 50 0.26 -18.09 -3.28
CA VAL A 50 0.19 -17.30 -2.05
C VAL A 50 0.26 -15.83 -2.42
N LEU A 51 -0.77 -15.09 -2.03
CA LEU A 51 -0.88 -13.65 -2.20
C LEU A 51 -0.41 -12.97 -0.92
N HIS A 52 0.27 -11.84 -1.07
CA HIS A 52 0.47 -10.89 0.01
C HIS A 52 -0.43 -9.69 -0.23
N LEU A 53 -1.25 -9.35 0.76
CA LEU A 53 -2.26 -8.32 0.70
C LEU A 53 -2.00 -7.31 1.81
N LEU A 54 -2.32 -6.05 1.56
CA LEU A 54 -2.33 -5.03 2.58
C LEU A 54 -3.75 -4.92 3.15
N TRP A 55 -3.88 -5.16 4.44
CA TRP A 55 -5.08 -4.81 5.19
C TRP A 55 -4.89 -3.43 5.80
N GLN A 56 -5.83 -2.54 5.50
CA GLN A 56 -5.88 -1.18 6.03
C GLN A 56 -7.12 -1.04 6.91
N PRO A 57 -7.03 -0.29 8.01
CA PRO A 57 -8.19 0.17 8.75
C PRO A 57 -9.28 0.79 7.88
N PRO A 58 -10.57 0.66 8.25
CA PRO A 58 -11.70 1.10 7.41
C PRO A 58 -11.60 2.54 6.91
N PHE A 59 -11.24 3.50 7.78
CA PHE A 59 -11.14 4.90 7.38
C PHE A 59 -10.05 5.11 6.34
N SER A 60 -8.84 4.56 6.57
CA SER A 60 -7.74 4.60 5.60
C SER A 60 -8.02 3.81 4.32
N ALA A 61 -8.80 2.72 4.37
CA ALA A 61 -9.18 1.98 3.18
C ALA A 61 -10.08 2.80 2.24
N GLU A 62 -10.89 3.71 2.80
CA GLU A 62 -11.79 4.59 2.04
C GLU A 62 -11.13 5.93 1.66
N ASN A 63 -10.25 6.47 2.51
CA ASN A 63 -9.72 7.84 2.38
C ASN A 63 -8.19 7.93 2.21
N GLY A 64 -7.48 6.80 2.31
CA GLY A 64 -6.02 6.74 2.33
C GLY A 64 -5.41 7.02 3.71
N TRP A 65 -4.19 6.52 3.94
CA TRP A 65 -3.44 6.82 5.17
C TRP A 65 -3.07 8.30 5.29
N CYS A 66 -3.06 9.06 4.19
CA CYS A 66 -2.76 10.48 4.23
C CYS A 66 -3.77 11.30 5.05
N GLU A 67 -5.01 10.83 5.16
CA GLU A 67 -6.05 11.45 5.99
C GLU A 67 -6.01 10.96 7.46
N GLN A 68 -5.51 9.75 7.71
CA GLN A 68 -5.40 9.19 9.06
C GLN A 68 -4.06 8.47 9.27
N PRO A 69 -2.92 9.17 9.34
CA PRO A 69 -1.61 8.52 9.38
C PRO A 69 -1.41 7.58 10.57
N SER A 70 -2.09 7.79 11.70
CA SER A 70 -1.96 6.89 12.86
C SER A 70 -2.45 5.46 12.60
N GLU A 71 -3.31 5.26 11.59
CA GLU A 71 -3.83 3.94 11.20
C GLU A 71 -2.78 3.07 10.48
N LEU A 72 -1.64 3.64 10.08
CA LEU A 72 -0.50 2.87 9.61
C LEU A 72 -0.04 1.82 10.64
N LEU A 73 -0.02 2.18 11.93
CA LEU A 73 0.34 1.24 13.01
C LEU A 73 -0.67 0.13 13.22
N GLN A 74 -1.87 0.30 12.69
CA GLN A 74 -2.98 -0.63 12.81
C GLN A 74 -3.21 -1.35 11.49
N SER A 75 -2.29 -1.24 10.53
CA SER A 75 -2.34 -1.93 9.25
C SER A 75 -1.59 -3.26 9.33
N PHE A 76 -2.01 -4.24 8.52
CA PHE A 76 -1.50 -5.61 8.59
C PHE A 76 -1.09 -6.10 7.20
N LEU A 77 -0.02 -6.90 7.17
CA LEU A 77 0.30 -7.74 6.02
C LEU A 77 -0.45 -9.06 6.17
N VAL A 78 -1.26 -9.39 5.17
CA VAL A 78 -2.04 -10.62 5.15
C VAL A 78 -1.50 -11.54 4.06
N SER A 79 -1.11 -12.75 4.42
CA SER A 79 -0.77 -13.80 3.45
C SER A 79 -1.97 -14.70 3.25
N ALA A 80 -2.40 -14.91 2.01
CA ALA A 80 -3.58 -15.69 1.68
C ALA A 80 -3.29 -16.68 0.55
N LYS A 81 -3.69 -17.94 0.72
CA LYS A 81 -3.54 -18.98 -0.30
C LYS A 81 -4.79 -19.02 -1.17
N VAL A 82 -4.62 -18.89 -2.49
CA VAL A 82 -5.72 -19.01 -3.44
C VAL A 82 -6.20 -20.46 -3.49
N LEU A 83 -7.45 -20.70 -3.12
CA LEU A 83 -8.12 -22.00 -3.22
C LEU A 83 -8.73 -22.17 -4.61
N ARG A 84 -9.41 -21.13 -5.10
CA ARG A 84 -10.16 -21.15 -6.36
C ARG A 84 -10.23 -19.75 -6.95
N VAL A 85 -10.34 -19.69 -8.28
CA VAL A 85 -10.58 -18.45 -9.03
C VAL A 85 -11.91 -18.59 -9.77
N VAL A 86 -12.80 -17.64 -9.57
CA VAL A 86 -14.09 -17.51 -10.24
C VAL A 86 -14.05 -16.26 -11.10
N ARG A 87 -14.24 -16.43 -12.39
CA ARG A 87 -14.37 -15.30 -13.31
C ARG A 87 -15.80 -14.83 -13.30
N ASP A 88 -16.00 -13.55 -13.04
CA ASP A 88 -17.29 -12.91 -13.23
C ASP A 88 -17.40 -12.48 -14.69
N GLU A 89 -18.09 -13.29 -15.49
CA GLU A 89 -18.34 -13.03 -16.91
C GLU A 89 -19.61 -12.17 -17.14
N GLU A 90 -20.39 -11.89 -16.10
CA GLU A 90 -21.71 -11.25 -16.20
C GLU A 90 -21.72 -9.77 -15.76
N SER A 91 -20.66 -9.27 -15.11
CA SER A 91 -20.55 -7.86 -14.73
C SER A 91 -20.38 -6.94 -15.95
N SER A 92 -21.36 -6.05 -16.16
CA SER A 92 -21.35 -5.01 -17.20
C SER A 92 -20.44 -3.82 -16.90
N SER A 93 -19.81 -3.79 -15.72
CA SER A 93 -18.95 -2.70 -15.26
C SER A 93 -17.58 -3.25 -14.83
N LEU A 94 -16.69 -3.37 -15.82
CA LEU A 94 -15.32 -3.89 -15.75
C LEU A 94 -15.23 -5.37 -15.32
N PRO A 95 -14.45 -6.21 -16.04
CA PRO A 95 -14.31 -7.61 -15.69
C PRO A 95 -13.55 -7.74 -14.37
N ARG A 96 -14.13 -8.49 -13.43
CA ARG A 96 -13.54 -8.79 -12.12
C ARG A 96 -13.29 -10.28 -11.98
N CYS A 97 -12.34 -10.62 -11.12
CA CYS A 97 -12.11 -11.99 -10.71
C CYS A 97 -12.28 -12.11 -9.19
N LEU A 98 -13.05 -13.10 -8.78
CA LEU A 98 -13.24 -13.44 -7.39
C LEU A 98 -12.29 -14.60 -7.05
N HIS A 99 -11.48 -14.42 -6.03
CA HIS A 99 -10.59 -15.44 -5.51
C HIS A 99 -11.13 -15.92 -4.18
N ASP A 100 -11.49 -17.20 -4.11
CA ASP A 100 -11.67 -17.84 -2.82
C ASP A 100 -10.29 -18.13 -2.25
N VAL A 101 -10.02 -17.61 -1.07
CA VAL A 101 -8.72 -17.70 -0.40
C VAL A 101 -8.87 -18.25 1.00
N GLU A 102 -7.81 -18.88 1.49
CA GLU A 102 -7.61 -19.20 2.91
C GLU A 102 -6.52 -18.28 3.46
N ILE A 103 -6.81 -17.59 4.57
CA ILE A 103 -5.83 -16.75 5.24
C ILE A 103 -4.78 -17.64 5.91
N VAL A 104 -3.51 -17.40 5.57
CA VAL A 104 -2.35 -18.13 6.09
C VAL A 104 -1.74 -17.40 7.28
N SER A 105 -1.50 -16.10 7.14
CA SER A 105 -0.98 -15.24 8.22
C SER A 105 -1.60 -13.85 8.16
N CYS A 106 -1.62 -13.18 9.31
CA CYS A 106 -2.04 -11.80 9.46
C CYS A 106 -1.08 -11.16 10.47
N GLU A 107 -0.14 -10.36 9.97
CA GLU A 107 1.01 -9.86 10.73
C GLU A 107 0.98 -8.33 10.76
N ALA A 108 1.25 -7.72 11.92
CA ALA A 108 1.30 -6.27 12.02
C ALA A 108 2.36 -5.72 11.05
N LEU A 109 1.99 -4.70 10.27
CA LEU A 109 2.80 -4.21 9.16
C LEU A 109 4.17 -3.69 9.61
N PHE A 110 4.20 -2.90 10.70
CA PHE A 110 5.41 -2.21 11.14
C PHE A 110 6.54 -3.15 11.60
N PRO A 111 6.27 -4.17 12.43
CA PRO A 111 7.26 -5.21 12.71
C PRO A 111 7.79 -5.88 11.45
N VAL A 112 6.92 -6.18 10.48
CA VAL A 112 7.33 -6.81 9.21
C VAL A 112 8.24 -5.88 8.41
N LEU A 113 7.94 -4.57 8.33
CA LEU A 113 8.75 -3.58 7.63
C LEU A 113 10.16 -3.47 8.24
N LYS A 114 10.24 -3.38 9.57
CA LYS A 114 11.50 -3.24 10.32
C LYS A 114 12.36 -4.51 10.29
N ALA A 115 11.75 -5.67 10.14
CA ALA A 115 12.44 -6.95 10.10
C ALA A 115 12.99 -7.33 8.71
N GLN A 116 12.70 -6.55 7.65
CA GLN A 116 13.15 -6.89 6.31
C GLN A 116 14.68 -6.80 6.19
N PRO A 117 15.35 -7.84 5.65
CA PRO A 117 16.76 -7.74 5.31
C PRO A 117 16.96 -6.73 4.18
N GLU A 118 18.13 -6.09 4.17
CA GLU A 118 18.50 -5.22 3.05
C GLU A 118 18.65 -6.04 1.77
N ASP A 119 17.95 -5.61 0.72
CA ASP A 119 18.01 -6.20 -0.61
C ASP A 119 17.97 -5.10 -1.68
N ALA A 120 19.12 -4.92 -2.34
CA ALA A 120 19.30 -3.96 -3.42
C ALA A 120 18.37 -4.21 -4.63
N ALA A 121 17.89 -5.46 -4.81
CA ALA A 121 17.00 -5.85 -5.90
C ALA A 121 15.51 -5.86 -5.51
N SER A 122 15.17 -5.49 -4.27
CA SER A 122 13.82 -5.67 -3.74
C SER A 122 12.73 -4.93 -4.51
N TRP A 123 13.00 -3.69 -4.96
CA TRP A 123 12.16 -2.87 -5.84
C TRP A 123 12.90 -1.60 -6.30
N GLN A 124 12.35 -0.82 -7.22
CA GLN A 124 12.83 0.51 -7.62
C GLN A 124 11.67 1.50 -7.67
N LEU A 125 11.95 2.80 -7.52
CA LEU A 125 10.92 3.81 -7.72
C LEU A 125 10.46 3.80 -9.19
N PRO A 126 9.16 3.97 -9.44
CA PRO A 126 8.63 4.01 -10.80
C PRO A 126 9.31 5.10 -11.65
N LYS A 127 9.60 4.73 -12.90
CA LYS A 127 10.17 5.61 -13.92
C LYS A 127 9.18 5.75 -15.07
N VAL A 128 9.05 6.97 -15.58
CA VAL A 128 8.23 7.30 -16.74
C VAL A 128 9.16 7.67 -17.89
N LEU A 129 8.77 7.27 -19.10
CA LEU A 129 9.43 7.68 -20.34
C LEU A 129 8.73 8.92 -20.89
N ASP A 130 9.45 10.04 -20.91
CA ASP A 130 9.04 11.24 -21.64
C ASP A 130 9.35 11.05 -23.13
N THR A 131 8.29 10.89 -23.93
CA THR A 131 8.38 10.75 -25.38
C THR A 131 8.37 12.09 -26.12
N GLN A 132 8.19 13.21 -25.42
CA GLN A 132 8.16 14.56 -26.00
C GLN A 132 9.56 15.15 -26.13
N THR A 133 10.54 14.68 -25.36
CA THR A 133 11.94 15.10 -25.50
C THR A 133 12.64 14.40 -26.66
N ASN A 134 13.65 15.05 -27.26
CA ASN A 134 14.50 14.45 -28.30
C ASN A 134 15.99 14.49 -27.89
N PRO A 135 16.61 13.34 -27.54
CA PRO A 135 16.02 12.00 -27.46
C PRO A 135 15.02 11.85 -26.29
N PRO A 136 14.13 10.84 -26.31
CA PRO A 136 13.26 10.53 -25.19
C PRO A 136 14.05 10.34 -23.90
N GLN A 137 13.60 10.93 -22.81
CA GLN A 137 14.26 10.88 -21.50
C GLN A 137 13.40 10.11 -20.51
N THR A 138 14.05 9.48 -19.52
CA THR A 138 13.33 8.88 -18.40
C THR A 138 13.44 9.79 -17.19
N PHE A 139 12.35 9.87 -16.42
CA PHE A 139 12.34 10.57 -15.14
C PHE A 139 11.63 9.73 -14.08
N LEU A 140 11.86 10.05 -12.81
CA LEU A 140 11.16 9.39 -11.70
C LEU A 140 9.83 10.11 -11.46
N THR A 141 8.75 9.38 -11.25
CA THR A 141 7.45 10.00 -10.93
C THR A 141 7.54 10.92 -9.70
N TRP A 142 8.42 10.57 -8.75
CA TRP A 142 8.73 11.36 -7.55
C TRP A 142 9.39 12.72 -7.82
N GLU A 143 9.85 12.99 -9.04
CA GLU A 143 10.38 14.31 -9.44
C GLU A 143 9.27 15.27 -9.91
N GLU A 144 8.08 14.75 -10.19
CA GLU A 144 6.91 15.53 -10.65
C GLU A 144 5.87 15.74 -9.55
N VAL A 145 6.28 15.59 -8.30
CA VAL A 145 5.40 15.76 -7.14
C VAL A 145 4.90 17.20 -7.06
N ILE A 146 3.58 17.39 -7.10
CA ILE A 146 2.92 18.70 -6.95
C ILE A 146 2.35 18.91 -5.56
N TRP A 147 2.06 17.82 -4.84
CA TRP A 147 1.63 17.83 -3.45
C TRP A 147 2.31 16.70 -2.70
N CYS A 148 2.78 16.99 -1.49
CA CYS A 148 3.46 16.02 -0.63
C CYS A 148 3.06 16.24 0.83
N GLY A 149 2.79 15.14 1.53
CA GLY A 149 2.54 15.09 2.96
C GLY A 149 3.44 14.08 3.64
N THR A 150 3.87 14.36 4.87
CA THR A 150 4.67 13.42 5.68
C THR A 150 4.13 13.25 7.09
N ALA A 151 4.29 12.05 7.64
CA ALA A 151 4.02 11.75 9.05
C ALA A 151 5.16 10.92 9.64
N ALA A 152 5.56 11.23 10.87
CA ALA A 152 6.49 10.41 11.64
C ALA A 152 5.68 9.36 12.42
N ILE A 153 5.92 8.08 12.15
CA ILE A 153 5.15 6.97 12.71
C ILE A 153 6.13 5.90 13.20
N ASP A 154 6.17 5.65 14.51
CA ASP A 154 7.00 4.61 15.14
C ASP A 154 8.47 4.58 14.64
N GLY A 155 9.09 5.75 14.57
CA GLY A 155 10.48 5.93 14.14
C GLY A 155 10.71 5.86 12.62
N LEU A 156 9.66 5.65 11.83
CA LEU A 156 9.68 5.70 10.37
C LEU A 156 9.06 7.00 9.86
N THR A 157 9.34 7.35 8.61
CA THR A 157 8.65 8.46 7.92
C THR A 157 7.72 7.88 6.85
N TYR A 158 6.43 8.13 6.99
CA TYR A 158 5.46 7.95 5.91
C TYR A 158 5.42 9.20 5.03
N ILE A 159 5.34 8.99 3.73
CA ILE A 159 5.30 10.01 2.70
C ILE A 159 4.13 9.68 1.77
N ALA A 160 3.20 10.62 1.60
CA ALA A 160 2.15 10.57 0.60
C ALA A 160 2.40 11.68 -0.42
N ALA A 161 2.22 11.39 -1.71
CA ALA A 161 2.46 12.36 -2.76
C ALA A 161 1.51 12.17 -3.93
N SER A 162 1.28 13.25 -4.68
CA SER A 162 0.58 13.18 -5.96
C SER A 162 1.26 14.01 -7.04
N THR A 163 1.04 13.63 -8.30
CA THR A 163 1.52 14.36 -9.47
C THR A 163 0.37 15.04 -10.23
N ALA A 164 0.72 15.92 -11.17
CA ALA A 164 -0.26 16.53 -12.06
C ALA A 164 -0.94 15.53 -13.01
N ALA A 165 -0.34 14.35 -13.22
CA ALA A 165 -0.86 13.28 -14.06
C ALA A 165 -1.74 12.28 -13.27
N GLU A 166 -2.33 12.73 -12.16
CA GLU A 166 -3.23 11.95 -11.30
C GLU A 166 -2.60 10.67 -10.73
N ALA A 167 -1.27 10.61 -10.66
CA ALA A 167 -0.60 9.54 -9.93
C ALA A 167 -0.63 9.84 -8.43
N TYR A 168 -1.03 8.86 -7.63
CA TYR A 168 -0.94 8.85 -6.18
C TYR A 168 0.18 7.89 -5.77
N MET A 169 1.07 8.35 -4.89
CA MET A 169 2.26 7.61 -4.50
C MET A 169 2.42 7.62 -2.99
N GLU A 170 2.89 6.51 -2.44
CA GLU A 170 3.20 6.39 -1.02
C GLU A 170 4.56 5.74 -0.81
N LEU A 171 5.28 6.20 0.20
CA LEU A 171 6.51 5.58 0.67
C LEU A 171 6.50 5.49 2.19
N ILE A 172 7.10 4.42 2.71
CA ILE A 172 7.56 4.37 4.11
C ILE A 172 9.06 4.23 4.06
N VAL A 173 9.76 5.17 4.72
CA VAL A 173 11.22 5.23 4.73
C VAL A 173 11.77 5.23 6.14
N GLU A 174 13.00 4.75 6.26
CA GLU A 174 13.82 4.75 7.46
C GLU A 174 15.13 5.51 7.17
N GLU A 175 15.57 6.37 8.08
CA GLU A 175 16.87 7.02 8.00
C GLU A 175 17.83 6.41 9.05
N VAL A 176 18.93 5.84 8.58
CA VAL A 176 19.97 5.22 9.43
C VAL A 176 21.32 5.78 9.01
N ASP A 177 22.06 6.40 9.93
CA ASP A 177 23.39 6.98 9.68
C ASP A 177 23.45 7.92 8.45
N GLY A 178 22.37 8.69 8.24
CA GLY A 178 22.24 9.60 7.09
C GLY A 178 21.92 8.92 5.76
N GLN A 179 21.73 7.61 5.74
CA GLN A 179 21.28 6.84 4.59
C GLN A 179 19.77 6.64 4.63
N LEU A 180 19.10 6.79 3.49
CA LEU A 180 17.66 6.66 3.37
C LEU A 180 17.28 5.29 2.80
N PHE A 181 16.56 4.49 3.58
CA PHE A 181 16.05 3.19 3.19
C PHE A 181 14.56 3.27 2.89
N GLY A 182 14.14 2.82 1.72
CA GLY A 182 12.73 2.56 1.44
C GLY A 182 12.33 1.20 1.99
N LEU A 183 11.18 1.12 2.66
CA LEU A 183 10.61 -0.11 3.24
C LEU A 183 9.31 -0.54 2.54
N PHE A 184 8.55 0.43 2.06
CA PHE A 184 7.31 0.24 1.33
C PHE A 184 7.20 1.28 0.22
N CYS A 185 6.63 0.89 -0.92
CA CYS A 185 6.32 1.76 -2.05
C CYS A 185 4.96 1.39 -2.64
N ALA A 186 4.06 2.36 -2.73
CA ALA A 186 2.84 2.29 -3.52
C ALA A 186 2.89 3.33 -4.65
N HIS A 187 2.39 2.96 -5.81
CA HIS A 187 2.15 3.85 -6.94
C HIS A 187 0.85 3.44 -7.60
N LEU A 188 -0.09 4.37 -7.64
CA LEU A 188 -1.41 4.22 -8.24
C LEU A 188 -1.56 5.31 -9.30
N ASP A 189 -1.99 4.93 -10.49
CA ASP A 189 -2.33 5.85 -11.57
C ASP A 189 -3.48 5.27 -12.40
N PRO A 190 -4.00 5.99 -13.42
CA PRO A 190 -5.06 5.45 -14.28
C PRO A 190 -4.68 4.16 -15.04
N GLY A 191 -3.38 3.86 -15.17
CA GLY A 191 -2.85 2.64 -15.77
C GLY A 191 -2.79 1.44 -14.81
N GLY A 192 -2.93 1.67 -13.51
CA GLY A 192 -3.06 0.61 -12.49
C GLY A 192 -2.37 0.94 -11.18
N ALA A 193 -2.22 -0.09 -10.34
CA ALA A 193 -1.62 0.04 -9.03
C ALA A 193 -0.46 -0.93 -8.84
N SER A 194 0.59 -0.48 -8.17
CA SER A 194 1.75 -1.30 -7.84
C SER A 194 2.17 -1.07 -6.39
N TYR A 195 2.30 -2.17 -5.66
CA TYR A 195 2.71 -2.15 -4.26
C TYR A 195 3.92 -3.07 -4.07
N ARG A 196 4.89 -2.57 -3.34
CA ARG A 196 6.15 -3.26 -3.04
C ARG A 196 6.50 -3.06 -1.58
N LEU A 197 6.88 -4.16 -0.94
CA LEU A 197 7.46 -4.19 0.40
C LEU A 197 8.86 -4.77 0.31
N GLY A 198 9.81 -4.18 1.01
CA GLY A 198 11.20 -4.64 1.08
C GLY A 198 12.11 -3.49 1.49
N ARG A 199 13.25 -3.81 2.10
CA ARG A 199 14.21 -2.81 2.58
C ARG A 199 15.29 -2.57 1.53
N ARG A 200 15.40 -1.34 1.04
CA ARG A 200 16.39 -0.96 0.04
C ARG A 200 16.99 0.41 0.31
N LEU A 201 18.32 0.50 0.21
CA LEU A 201 19.00 1.78 0.18
C LEU A 201 18.60 2.58 -1.08
N LEU A 202 18.00 3.75 -0.88
CA LEU A 202 17.76 4.71 -1.94
C LEU A 202 19.07 5.42 -2.26
N GLY A 203 19.39 5.56 -3.55
CA GLY A 203 20.64 6.18 -3.97
C GLY A 203 20.47 7.09 -5.18
N GLY A 204 21.42 8.01 -5.35
CA GLY A 204 21.52 8.85 -6.53
C GLY A 204 20.27 9.67 -6.78
N ARG A 205 19.57 9.41 -7.89
CA ARG A 205 18.39 10.19 -8.31
C ARG A 205 17.17 9.93 -7.42
N GLU A 206 16.99 8.70 -6.95
CA GLU A 206 15.85 8.31 -6.11
C GLU A 206 15.94 8.99 -4.74
N GLU A 207 17.10 8.92 -4.09
CA GLU A 207 17.32 9.58 -2.81
C GLU A 207 17.09 11.09 -2.91
N ARG A 208 17.64 11.75 -3.94
CA ARG A 208 17.44 13.19 -4.15
C ARG A 208 15.97 13.56 -4.33
N ALA A 209 15.24 12.80 -5.14
CA ALA A 209 13.82 13.05 -5.39
C ALA A 209 12.99 12.90 -4.10
N VAL A 210 13.20 11.82 -3.34
CA VAL A 210 12.48 11.58 -2.09
C VAL A 210 12.84 12.60 -1.01
N ARG A 211 14.14 12.91 -0.84
CA ARG A 211 14.57 13.94 0.13
C ARG A 211 14.01 15.32 -0.22
N LEU A 212 13.97 15.69 -1.51
CA LEU A 212 13.34 16.93 -1.94
C LEU A 212 11.85 16.94 -1.62
N ALA A 213 11.14 15.85 -1.91
CA ALA A 213 9.72 15.71 -1.58
C ALA A 213 9.48 15.82 -0.06
N MET A 214 10.33 15.22 0.78
CA MET A 214 10.24 15.36 2.24
C MET A 214 10.46 16.80 2.70
N GLN A 215 11.44 17.51 2.11
CA GLN A 215 11.74 18.91 2.46
C GLN A 215 10.61 19.89 2.13
N THR A 216 9.85 19.62 1.08
CA THR A 216 8.71 20.46 0.64
C THR A 216 7.37 19.96 1.14
N SER A 217 7.35 18.85 1.90
CA SER A 217 6.14 18.23 2.40
C SER A 217 5.46 19.06 3.49
N ARG A 218 4.15 18.84 3.63
CA ARG A 218 3.36 19.33 4.77
C ARG A 218 3.24 18.21 5.81
N PRO A 219 3.26 18.52 7.11
CA PRO A 219 2.97 17.51 8.13
C PRO A 219 1.52 17.04 7.98
N LEU A 220 1.33 15.72 8.02
CA LEU A 220 0.02 15.07 8.05
C LEU A 220 -0.39 14.78 9.49
N THR A 221 -1.68 14.90 9.75
CA THR A 221 -2.30 14.64 11.05
C THR A 221 -3.62 13.94 10.83
N ASP A 222 -4.02 13.13 11.79
CA ASP A 222 -5.32 12.48 11.81
C ASP A 222 -6.47 13.47 11.63
N SER A 223 -7.29 13.26 10.60
CA SER A 223 -8.49 14.05 10.34
C SER A 223 -9.69 13.57 11.14
N CYS A 224 -9.63 12.35 11.69
CA CYS A 224 -10.67 11.76 12.53
C CYS A 224 -10.16 11.39 13.93
N CYS A 225 -11.08 11.38 14.89
CA CYS A 225 -10.79 10.87 16.23
C CYS A 225 -10.48 9.37 16.20
N PRO A 226 -9.60 8.86 17.07
CA PRO A 226 -9.36 7.42 17.20
C PRO A 226 -10.67 6.67 17.49
N TYR A 227 -10.97 5.68 16.66
CA TYR A 227 -12.17 4.84 16.78
C TYR A 227 -11.84 3.36 16.85
N LEU A 228 -10.59 2.96 16.61
CA LEU A 228 -10.17 1.56 16.74
C LEU A 228 -9.68 1.29 18.17
N GLY A 229 -10.33 0.31 18.81
CA GLY A 229 -9.89 -0.26 20.08
C GLY A 229 -8.88 -1.37 19.83
N VAL A 230 -7.66 -1.19 20.33
CA VAL A 230 -6.54 -2.13 20.21
C VAL A 230 -6.54 -3.15 21.34
#